data_AF-A0A1G0JEU6-F1
#
_entry.id   AF-A0A1G0JEU6-F1
#
_cell.length_a   1.000
_cell.length_b   1.000
_cell.length_c   1.000
_cell.angle_alpha   90.00
_cell.angle_beta   90.00
_cell.angle_gamma   90.00
#
_symmetry.space_group_name_H-M   'P 1'
#
loop_
_entity.id
_entity.type
_entity.pdbx_description
1 polymer ?
#
loop_
_entity_poly.entity_id
_entity_poly.type
_entity_poly.pdbx_seq_one_letter_code
_entity_poly.pdbx_strand_id
1 'polypeptide(L)'
;MHLEIMASGDNRGCRSFDENTGGDNIPRMLAAFQAHLDRTGKVCPRPWCWRRFYSLFKPGYEPPWLSSWWATSTRDKKDLFLKQMEYLAWQTSHFQEAYQFLMKIDEGQWLFNK
;
A
#
# COMPACT_ATOMS: atom_id res chain seq x y z
N MET A 1 -39.69 26.57 -22.90
CA MET A 1 -38.49 26.24 -23.69
C MET A 1 -37.44 27.27 -23.29
N HIS A 2 -36.38 26.98 -22.55
CA HIS A 2 -35.34 25.97 -22.75
C HIS A 2 -34.68 25.66 -21.38
N LEU A 3 -34.38 24.39 -21.12
CA LEU A 3 -33.54 23.86 -20.03
C LEU A 3 -32.07 24.19 -20.31
N GLU A 4 -31.21 24.44 -19.31
CA GLU A 4 -29.80 23.94 -19.15
C GLU A 4 -29.36 24.17 -17.67
N ILE A 5 -29.27 23.15 -16.80
CA ILE A 5 -28.20 22.17 -16.51
C ILE A 5 -27.25 22.58 -15.36
N MET A 6 -27.15 21.67 -14.39
CA MET A 6 -26.37 21.65 -13.14
C MET A 6 -24.85 21.50 -13.37
N ALA A 7 -24.05 21.94 -12.39
CA ALA A 7 -22.85 21.21 -11.96
C ALA A 7 -22.45 21.54 -10.51
N SER A 8 -22.70 20.58 -9.61
CA SER A 8 -22.00 20.43 -8.33
C SER A 8 -20.52 20.14 -8.55
N GLY A 9 -19.65 20.77 -7.76
CA GLY A 9 -18.23 20.45 -7.69
C GLY A 9 -17.76 20.48 -6.24
N ASP A 10 -17.79 19.31 -5.62
CA ASP A 10 -17.36 18.99 -4.26
C ASP A 10 -15.99 19.60 -3.88
N ASN A 11 -16.01 20.43 -2.85
CA ASN A 11 -14.84 20.94 -2.14
C ASN A 11 -14.27 19.84 -1.22
N ARG A 12 -13.58 18.83 -1.79
CA ARG A 12 -12.84 17.86 -0.98
C ARG A 12 -11.50 18.45 -0.56
N GLY A 13 -11.54 19.08 0.61
CA GLY A 13 -10.38 19.58 1.32
C GLY A 13 -9.28 18.53 1.43
N CYS A 14 -8.09 18.91 0.98
CA CYS A 14 -6.84 18.33 1.40
C CYS A 14 -6.74 18.52 2.92
N ARG A 15 -7.11 17.50 3.72
CA ARG A 15 -6.87 17.53 5.16
C ARG A 15 -5.36 17.47 5.39
N SER A 16 -4.83 18.60 5.84
CA SER A 16 -3.51 18.71 6.46
C SER A 16 -3.32 17.59 7.47
N PHE A 17 -2.21 16.87 7.33
CA PHE A 17 -1.85 15.75 8.18
C PHE A 17 -1.18 16.33 9.42
N ASP A 18 -1.94 16.47 10.52
CA ASP A 18 -1.40 16.89 11.82
C ASP A 18 -0.36 15.87 12.32
N GLU A 19 0.84 16.39 12.53
CA GLU A 19 2.04 15.72 12.99
C GLU A 19 1.97 15.52 14.52
N ASN A 20 1.21 14.54 15.03
CA ASN A 20 1.23 14.22 16.48
C ASN A 20 0.61 12.86 16.90
N THR A 21 0.69 11.78 16.11
CA THR A 21 0.07 10.49 16.52
C THR A 21 0.78 9.25 15.95
N GLY A 22 2.01 8.98 16.41
CA GLY A 22 2.81 7.87 15.87
C GLY A 22 2.35 6.46 16.26
N GLY A 23 1.66 6.29 17.40
CA GLY A 23 1.27 4.97 17.93
C GLY A 23 -0.14 4.51 17.55
N ASP A 24 -1.16 5.33 17.79
CA ASP A 24 -2.58 4.94 17.60
C ASP A 24 -3.05 4.90 16.14
N ASN A 25 -2.22 5.39 15.20
CA ASN A 25 -2.60 5.47 13.79
C ASN A 25 -2.23 4.21 12.99
N ILE A 26 -1.27 3.40 13.48
CA ILE A 26 -0.81 2.17 12.80
C ILE A 26 -1.97 1.20 12.51
N PRO A 27 -2.83 0.84 13.49
CA PRO A 27 -3.93 -0.10 13.23
C PRO A 27 -4.94 0.46 12.22
N ARG A 28 -5.23 1.77 12.31
CA ARG A 28 -6.16 2.45 11.41
C ARG A 28 -5.63 2.49 9.98
N MET A 29 -4.34 2.78 9.81
CA MET A 29 -3.69 2.80 8.51
C MET A 29 -3.60 1.40 7.89
N LEU A 30 -3.30 0.37 8.70
CA LEU A 30 -3.29 -1.01 8.22
C LEU A 30 -4.69 -1.46 7.76
N ALA A 31 -5.73 -1.15 8.54
CA ALA A 31 -7.11 -1.45 8.15
C ALA A 31 -7.54 -0.68 6.88
N ALA A 32 -7.19 0.60 6.78
CA ALA A 32 -7.46 1.40 5.58
C ALA A 32 -6.72 0.86 4.35
N PHE A 33 -5.49 0.36 4.54
CA PHE A 33 -4.70 -0.26 3.49
C PHE A 33 -5.33 -1.58 3.01
N GLN A 34 -5.72 -2.46 3.93
CA GLN A 34 -6.44 -3.70 3.60
C GLN A 34 -7.72 -3.42 2.81
N ALA A 35 -8.54 -2.47 3.29
CA ALA A 35 -9.75 -2.05 2.58
C ALA A 35 -9.46 -1.44 1.19
N HIS A 36 -8.31 -0.78 1.00
CA HIS A 36 -7.87 -0.30 -0.31
C HIS A 36 -7.55 -1.44 -1.27
N LEU A 37 -6.83 -2.46 -0.80
CA LEU A 37 -6.51 -3.63 -1.62
C LEU A 37 -7.78 -4.35 -2.06
N ASP A 38 -8.72 -4.56 -1.15
CA ASP A 38 -9.99 -5.23 -1.44
C ASP A 38 -10.82 -4.45 -2.47
N ARG A 39 -10.91 -3.12 -2.32
CA ARG A 39 -11.64 -2.26 -3.26
C ARG A 39 -11.03 -2.23 -4.66
N THR A 40 -9.70 -2.31 -4.75
CA THR A 40 -8.97 -2.16 -6.02
C THR A 40 -8.62 -3.49 -6.68
N GLY A 41 -8.87 -4.61 -6.01
CA GLY A 41 -8.43 -5.93 -6.46
C GLY A 41 -6.90 -6.12 -6.43
N LYS A 42 -6.15 -5.19 -5.82
CA LYS A 42 -4.69 -5.29 -5.71
C LYS A 42 -4.31 -6.43 -4.75
N VAL A 43 -3.39 -7.28 -5.20
CA VAL A 43 -2.89 -8.43 -4.43
C VAL A 43 -1.59 -8.06 -3.74
N CYS A 44 -0.58 -7.68 -4.53
CA CYS A 44 0.75 -7.28 -4.07
C CYS A 44 1.54 -6.62 -5.21
N PRO A 45 2.51 -5.75 -4.92
CA PRO A 45 3.37 -5.16 -5.94
C PRO A 45 4.42 -6.16 -6.42
N ARG A 46 4.96 -5.96 -7.64
CA ARG A 46 6.05 -6.76 -8.20
C ARG A 46 7.27 -6.82 -7.26
N PRO A 47 8.05 -7.92 -7.27
CA PRO A 47 9.20 -8.09 -6.35
C PRO A 47 10.24 -6.96 -6.43
N TRP A 48 10.47 -6.43 -7.64
CA TRP A 48 11.43 -5.35 -7.84
C TRP A 48 11.02 -4.05 -7.13
N CYS A 49 9.71 -3.79 -6.94
CA CYS A 49 9.23 -2.65 -6.17
C CYS A 49 9.67 -2.76 -4.72
N TRP A 50 9.54 -3.95 -4.13
CA TRP A 50 10.01 -4.21 -2.78
C TRP A 50 11.53 -4.10 -2.66
N ARG A 51 12.28 -4.63 -3.62
CA ARG A 51 13.75 -4.47 -3.66
C ARG A 51 14.14 -2.99 -3.61
N ARG A 52 13.44 -2.15 -4.38
CA ARG A 52 13.62 -0.69 -4.38
C ARG A 52 13.31 -0.08 -3.02
N PHE A 53 12.20 -0.47 -2.37
CA PHE A 53 11.87 -0.03 -1.02
C PHE A 53 12.98 -0.37 -0.01
N TYR A 54 13.40 -1.64 0.07
CA TYR A 54 14.42 -2.06 1.02
C TYR A 54 15.80 -1.43 0.75
N SER A 55 16.12 -1.14 -0.51
CA SER A 55 17.36 -0.45 -0.86
C SER A 55 17.47 0.96 -0.28
N LEU A 56 16.35 1.60 0.07
CA LEU A 56 16.34 2.91 0.74
C LEU A 56 16.92 2.84 2.16
N PHE A 57 16.79 1.70 2.83
CA PHE A 57 17.24 1.51 4.21
C PHE A 57 18.53 0.70 4.27
N LYS A 58 18.70 -0.25 3.34
CA LYS A 58 19.87 -1.12 3.26
C LYS A 58 20.26 -1.34 1.80
N PRO A 59 21.17 -0.50 1.26
CA PRO A 59 21.64 -0.64 -0.11
C PRO A 59 22.19 -2.04 -0.40
N GLY A 60 21.82 -2.62 -1.54
CA GLY A 60 22.25 -3.97 -1.94
C GLY A 60 21.55 -5.12 -1.20
N TYR A 61 20.61 -4.85 -0.29
CA TYR A 61 19.82 -5.88 0.37
C TYR A 61 18.58 -6.24 -0.45
N GLU A 62 18.49 -7.52 -0.80
CA GLU A 62 17.29 -8.13 -1.34
C GLU A 62 16.78 -9.15 -0.32
N PRO A 63 15.58 -8.93 0.26
CA PRO A 63 15.00 -9.91 1.15
C PRO A 63 14.74 -11.23 0.41
N PRO A 64 15.38 -12.35 0.81
CA PRO A 64 15.34 -13.60 0.06
C PRO A 64 13.93 -14.19 -0.04
N TRP A 65 13.06 -13.86 0.90
CA TRP A 65 11.67 -14.34 0.92
C TRP A 65 10.80 -13.72 -0.18
N LEU A 66 11.09 -12.50 -0.66
CA LEU A 66 10.28 -11.84 -1.68
C LEU A 66 10.24 -12.63 -3.00
N SER A 67 11.38 -13.18 -3.39
CA SER A 67 11.50 -14.01 -4.59
C SER A 67 10.72 -15.32 -4.45
N SER A 68 10.77 -15.95 -3.28
CA SER A 68 10.02 -17.16 -2.98
C SER A 68 8.51 -16.94 -2.95
N TRP A 69 8.04 -15.79 -2.48
CA TRP A 69 6.60 -15.45 -2.47
C TRP A 69 6.03 -15.34 -3.88
N TRP A 70 6.85 -14.98 -4.86
CA TRP A 70 6.35 -14.83 -6.22
C TRP A 70 6.00 -16.16 -6.88
N ALA A 71 6.57 -17.26 -6.39
CA ALA A 71 6.30 -18.61 -6.87
C ALA A 71 5.01 -19.24 -6.29
N THR A 72 4.37 -18.61 -5.30
CA THR A 72 3.18 -19.17 -4.62
C THR A 72 1.86 -18.84 -5.37
N SER A 73 0.71 -19.30 -4.88
CA SER A 73 -0.58 -18.95 -5.48
C SER A 73 -0.93 -17.46 -5.29
N THR A 74 -1.85 -16.90 -6.09
CA THR A 74 -2.31 -15.50 -5.93
C THR A 74 -2.88 -15.24 -4.53
N ARG A 75 -3.59 -16.23 -3.95
CA ARG A 75 -4.10 -16.14 -2.59
C ARG A 75 -2.95 -16.04 -1.58
N ASP A 76 -1.98 -16.94 -1.68
CA ASP A 76 -0.83 -16.94 -0.76
C ASP A 76 -0.01 -15.65 -0.87
N LYS A 77 0.14 -15.11 -2.08
CA LYS A 77 0.78 -13.81 -2.31
C LYS A 77 0.10 -12.68 -1.53
N LYS A 78 -1.24 -12.65 -1.51
CA LYS A 78 -2.01 -11.65 -0.76
C LYS A 78 -1.73 -11.78 0.73
N ASP A 79 -1.83 -12.99 1.26
CA ASP A 79 -1.63 -13.26 2.69
C ASP A 79 -0.21 -12.92 3.15
N LEU A 80 0.80 -13.30 2.35
CA LEU A 80 2.20 -12.99 2.62
C LEU A 80 2.47 -11.48 2.57
N PHE A 81 1.86 -10.77 1.62
CA PHE A 81 1.96 -9.32 1.52
C PHE A 81 1.34 -8.62 2.73
N LEU A 82 0.15 -9.06 3.18
CA LEU A 82 -0.49 -8.51 4.37
C LEU A 82 0.35 -8.76 5.63
N LYS A 83 0.90 -9.97 5.79
CA LYS A 83 1.84 -10.28 6.88
C LYS A 83 3.08 -9.39 6.85
N GLN A 84 3.60 -9.04 5.66
CA GLN A 84 4.72 -8.11 5.54
C GLN A 84 4.34 -6.71 6.03
N MET A 85 3.14 -6.24 5.70
CA MET A 85 2.64 -4.94 6.15
C MET A 85 2.39 -4.92 7.66
N GLU A 86 1.85 -6.01 8.22
CA GLU A 86 1.72 -6.22 9.66
C GLU A 86 3.08 -6.24 10.35
N TYR A 87 4.06 -6.95 9.80
CA TYR A 87 5.42 -6.95 10.33
C TYR A 87 5.99 -5.53 10.34
N LEU A 88 5.86 -4.79 9.24
CA LEU A 88 6.35 -3.41 9.17
C LEU A 88 5.64 -2.52 10.19
N ALA A 89 4.31 -2.69 10.36
CA ALA A 89 3.48 -1.97 11.32
C ALA A 89 3.87 -2.20 12.79
N TRP A 90 4.11 -3.45 13.15
CA TRP A 90 4.21 -3.86 14.56
C TRP A 90 5.64 -4.11 15.03
N GLN A 91 6.55 -4.44 14.12
CA GLN A 91 7.91 -4.89 14.44
C GLN A 91 8.98 -3.91 13.95
N THR A 92 8.60 -2.87 13.21
CA THR A 92 9.54 -1.88 12.68
C THR A 92 8.97 -0.46 12.79
N SER A 93 9.83 0.54 12.58
CA SER A 93 9.41 1.94 12.43
C SER A 93 9.10 2.33 10.98
N HIS A 94 9.18 1.40 10.02
CA HIS A 94 9.17 1.69 8.58
C HIS A 94 7.81 1.56 7.90
N PHE A 95 6.73 1.37 8.68
CA PHE A 95 5.41 1.17 8.11
C PHE A 95 4.89 2.39 7.37
N GLN A 96 5.13 3.59 7.90
CA GLN A 96 4.65 4.82 7.27
C GLN A 96 5.33 5.04 5.92
N GLU A 97 6.64 4.80 5.84
CA GLU A 97 7.43 4.87 4.61
C GLU A 97 6.99 3.79 3.63
N ALA A 98 6.70 2.57 4.09
CA ALA A 98 6.18 1.49 3.26
C ALA A 98 4.82 1.85 2.67
N TYR A 99 3.91 2.35 3.50
CA TYR A 99 2.59 2.78 3.07
C TYR A 99 2.68 3.89 2.01
N GLN A 100 3.48 4.93 2.27
CA GLN A 100 3.68 6.02 1.31
C GLN A 100 4.35 5.55 0.01
N PHE A 101 5.31 4.63 0.10
CA PHE A 101 5.95 4.03 -1.06
C PHE A 101 4.92 3.28 -1.93
N LEU A 102 4.11 2.41 -1.32
CA LEU A 102 3.09 1.61 -2.00
C LEU A 102 2.03 2.49 -2.69
N MET A 103 1.62 3.60 -2.08
CA MET A 103 0.65 4.53 -2.67
C MET A 103 1.19 5.24 -3.93
N LYS A 104 2.50 5.24 -4.15
CA LYS A 104 3.16 5.86 -5.32
C LYS A 104 3.52 4.87 -6.43
N ILE A 105 3.28 3.57 -6.22
CA ILE A 105 3.57 2.55 -7.23
C ILE A 105 2.54 2.62 -8.35
N ASP A 106 3.03 2.73 -9.59
CA ASP A 106 2.20 2.67 -10.80
C ASP A 106 1.33 1.41 -10.85
N GLU A 107 0.11 1.54 -11.35
CA GLU A 107 -0.87 0.43 -11.41
C GLU A 107 -0.31 -0.80 -12.15
N GLY A 108 0.46 -0.61 -13.22
CA GLY A 108 1.08 -1.70 -13.97
C GLY A 108 2.08 -2.56 -13.18
N GLN A 109 2.47 -2.11 -11.98
CA GLN A 109 3.37 -2.83 -11.09
C GLN A 109 2.65 -3.59 -9.98
N TRP A 110 1.32 -3.59 -9.99
CA TRP A 110 0.51 -4.40 -9.10
C TRP A 110 0.07 -5.70 -9.77
N LEU A 111 0.11 -6.78 -9.01
CA LEU A 111 -0.66 -7.97 -9.32
C LEU A 111 -2.11 -7.73 -8.89
N PHE A 112 -3.06 -8.11 -9.74
CA PHE A 112 -4.50 -7.99 -9.47
C PHE A 112 -5.14 -9.37 -9.37
N ASN A 113 -6.15 -9.48 -8.51
CA ASN A 113 -7.04 -10.62 -8.45
C ASN A 113 -8.06 -10.43 -9.57
N LYS A 114 -7.90 -11.17 -10.67
CA LYS A 114 -8.88 -11.19 -11.77
C LYS A 114 -10.08 -12.04 -11.39
#